data_AF-A0A3A4UMJ3-F1
#
_entry.id   AF-A0A3A4UMJ3-F1
#
_cell.length_a   1.000
_cell.length_b   1.000
_cell.length_c   1.000
_cell.angle_alpha   90.00
_cell.angle_beta   90.00
_cell.angle_gamma   90.00
#
_symmetry.space_group_name_H-M   'P 1'
#
loop_
_entity.id
_entity.type
_entity.pdbx_description
1 polymer ?
#
loop_
_entity_poly.entity_id
_entity_poly.type
_entity_poly.pdbx_seq_one_letter_code
_entity_poly.pdbx_strand_id
1 'polypeptide(L)' 'MAKVKRRLSGAEEFDIMKMVLDKFLWLGTGLLGFGIYRSLAVDVQDGLWYILAGALVMILFAWFIISEFERIR' A
#
# COMPACT_ATOMS: atom_id res chain seq x y z
N MET A 1 25.23 -12.96 25.59
CA MET A 1 25.00 -11.50 25.52
C MET A 1 23.58 -11.27 25.03
N ALA A 2 22.72 -10.65 25.83
CA ALA A 2 21.37 -10.30 25.39
C ALA A 2 21.48 -9.35 24.19
N LYS A 3 20.88 -9.72 23.05
CA LYS A 3 20.93 -8.95 21.81
C LYS A 3 20.14 -7.66 22.01
N VAL A 4 20.81 -6.56 22.34
CA VAL A 4 20.18 -5.24 22.46
C VAL A 4 19.53 -4.91 21.12
N LYS A 5 18.19 -4.85 21.07
CA LYS A 5 17.46 -4.49 19.87
C LYS A 5 17.81 -3.04 19.52
N ARG A 6 18.39 -2.82 18.35
CA ARG A 6 18.63 -1.47 17.81
C ARG A 6 17.28 -0.77 17.69
N ARG A 7 17.12 0.39 18.31
CA ARG A 7 16.00 1.30 18.07
C ARG A 7 16.41 2.25 16.96
N LEU A 8 15.53 2.42 15.99
CA LEU A 8 15.73 3.32 14.87
C LEU A 8 15.49 4.75 15.35
N SER A 9 16.19 5.70 14.76
CA SER A 9 15.83 7.11 14.87
C SER A 9 14.53 7.39 14.11
N GLY A 10 13.76 8.41 14.50
CA GLY A 10 12.50 8.73 13.82
C GLY A 10 12.65 9.02 12.32
N ALA A 11 13.82 9.50 11.89
CA ALA A 11 14.14 9.68 10.47
C ALA A 11 14.31 8.35 9.73
N GLU A 12 14.97 7.36 10.34
CA GLU A 12 15.11 6.02 9.76
C GLU A 12 13.76 5.28 9.72
N GLU A 13 12.90 5.46 10.72
CA GLU A 13 11.54 4.90 10.72
C GLU A 13 10.70 5.46 9.56
N PHE A 14 10.81 6.77 9.31
CA PHE A 14 10.13 7.43 8.20
C PHE A 14 10.60 6.94 6.83
N ASP A 15 11.90 6.75 6.64
CA ASP A 15 12.44 6.25 5.37
C ASP A 15 12.08 4.78 5.12
N ILE A 16 12.07 3.95 6.17
CA ILE A 16 11.56 2.57 6.07
C ILE A 16 10.08 2.58 5.73
N MET A 17 9.27 3.44 6.37
CA MET A 17 7.84 3.56 6.07
C MET A 17 7.60 3.90 4.59
N LYS A 18 8.34 4.85 4.00
CA LYS A 18 8.23 5.16 2.57
C LYS A 18 8.55 3.95 1.69
N MET A 19 9.62 3.22 2.00
CA MET A 19 10.03 2.04 1.24
C MET A 19 8.99 0.92 1.31
N VAL A 20 8.41 0.73 2.49
CA VAL A 20 7.34 -0.25 2.72
C VAL A 20 6.08 0.16 1.95
N LEU A 21 5.71 1.44 2.03
CA LEU A 21 4.57 1.99 1.31
C LEU A 21 4.69 1.77 -0.20
N ASP A 22 5.84 2.04 -0.79
CA ASP A 22 6.05 1.85 -2.23
C ASP A 22 5.77 0.40 -2.66
N LYS A 23 6.28 -0.58 -1.90
CA LYS A 23 6.02 -2.01 -2.15
C LYS A 23 4.54 -2.37 -2.04
N PHE A 24 3.80 -1.74 -1.12
CA PHE A 24 2.37 -1.94 -0.98
C PHE A 24 1.54 -1.22 -2.06
N LEU A 25 2.01 -0.06 -2.52
CA LEU A 25 1.41 0.66 -3.65
C LEU A 25 1.44 -0.18 -4.94
N TRP A 26 2.52 -0.95 -5.13
CA TRP A 26 2.64 -1.93 -6.21
C TRP A 26 1.57 -3.03 -6.14
N LEU A 27 1.14 -3.46 -4.95
CA LEU A 27 0.06 -4.44 -4.80
C LEU A 27 -1.30 -3.86 -5.22
N GLY A 28 -1.61 -2.63 -4.80
CA GLY A 28 -2.82 -1.94 -5.23
C GLY A 28 -2.83 -1.71 -6.75
N THR A 29 -1.70 -1.28 -7.30
CA THR A 29 -1.51 -1.10 -8.75
C THR A 29 -1.66 -2.42 -9.51
N GLY A 30 -1.11 -3.51 -8.99
CA GLY A 30 -1.26 -4.85 -9.56
C GLY A 30 -2.71 -5.32 -9.59
N LEU A 31 -3.47 -5.09 -8.50
CA LEU A 31 -4.91 -5.39 -8.44
C LEU A 31 -5.72 -4.59 -9.46
N LEU A 32 -5.43 -3.29 -9.60
CA LEU A 32 -6.08 -2.44 -10.60
C LEU A 32 -5.78 -2.93 -12.02
N GLY A 33 -4.51 -3.19 -12.34
CA GLY A 33 -4.11 -3.72 -13.65
C GLY A 33 -4.73 -5.08 -13.95
N PHE A 34 -4.79 -5.97 -12.96
CA PHE A 34 -5.45 -7.27 -13.10
C PHE A 34 -6.96 -7.13 -13.28
N GLY A 35 -7.60 -6.20 -12.56
CA GLY A 35 -9.02 -5.92 -12.73
C GLY A 35 -9.34 -5.37 -14.13
N ILE A 36 -8.52 -4.48 -14.67
CA ILE A 36 -8.63 -4.02 -16.06
C ILE A 36 -8.48 -5.20 -17.03
N TYR A 37 -7.47 -6.05 -16.84
CA TYR A 37 -7.29 -7.24 -17.67
C TYR A 37 -8.51 -8.17 -17.62
N ARG A 38 -9.08 -8.44 -16.44
CA ARG A 38 -10.28 -9.26 -16.28
C ARG A 38 -11.50 -8.64 -16.96
N SER A 39 -11.67 -7.32 -16.86
CA SER A 39 -12.74 -6.59 -17.54
C SER A 39 -12.68 -6.74 -19.06
N LEU A 40 -11.47 -6.77 -19.62
CA LEU A 40 -11.27 -6.89 -21.07
C LEU A 40 -11.32 -8.34 -21.57
N ALA A 41 -10.83 -9.29 -20.78
CA ALA A 41 -10.65 -10.68 -21.21
C ALA A 41 -11.84 -11.59 -20.92
N VAL A 42 -12.64 -11.31 -19.88
CA VAL A 42 -13.70 -12.22 -19.43
C VAL A 42 -15.03 -11.51 -19.21
N ASP A 43 -15.11 -10.66 -18.18
CA ASP A 43 -16.37 -10.01 -17.84
C ASP A 43 -16.10 -8.70 -17.08
N VAL A 44 -16.83 -7.65 -17.45
CA VAL A 44 -16.69 -6.30 -16.89
C VAL A 44 -17.13 -6.25 -15.43
N GLN A 45 -18.16 -7.01 -15.04
CA GLN A 45 -18.66 -7.05 -13.68
C GLN A 45 -17.64 -7.67 -12.72
N ASP A 46 -16.99 -8.75 -13.14
CA ASP A 46 -15.92 -9.37 -12.35
C ASP A 46 -14.69 -8.46 -12.25
N GLY A 47 -14.28 -7.84 -13.36
CA GLY A 47 -13.15 -6.92 -13.36
C GLY A 47 -13.38 -5.68 -12.50
N LEU A 48 -14.62 -5.17 -12.43
CA LEU A 48 -15.01 -4.08 -11.53
C LEU A 48 -14.78 -4.42 -10.06
N TRP A 49 -15.03 -5.65 -9.62
CA TRP A 49 -14.76 -6.07 -8.24
C TRP A 49 -13.27 -6.03 -7.89
N TYR A 50 -12.40 -6.45 -8.81
CA TYR A 50 -10.95 -6.37 -8.62
C TYR A 50 -10.46 -4.91 -8.60
N ILE A 51 -11.02 -4.05 -9.46
CA ILE A 51 -10.71 -2.61 -9.47
C ILE A 51 -11.15 -1.96 -8.15
N LEU A 52 -12.35 -2.26 -7.67
CA LEU A 52 -12.85 -1.78 -6.38
C LEU A 52 -11.98 -2.23 -5.21
N ALA A 53 -11.57 -3.50 -5.20
CA ALA A 53 -10.65 -4.02 -4.20
C ALA A 53 -9.30 -3.29 -4.24
N GLY A 54 -8.73 -3.07 -5.44
CA GLY A 54 -7.50 -2.30 -5.61
C GLY A 54 -7.63 -0.86 -5.12
N ALA A 55 -8.73 -0.18 -5.45
CA ALA A 55 -9.02 1.18 -5.00
C ALA A 55 -9.16 1.25 -3.47
N LEU A 56 -9.86 0.30 -2.85
CA LEU A 56 -10.01 0.22 -1.39
C LEU A 56 -8.64 0.08 -0.70
N VAL A 57 -7.77 -0.81 -1.21
CA VAL A 57 -6.41 -1.00 -0.70
C VAL A 57 -5.61 0.30 -0.78
N MET A 58 -5.67 1.00 -1.91
CA MET A 58 -4.96 2.26 -2.11
C MET A 58 -5.44 3.36 -1.15
N ILE A 59 -6.74 3.45 -0.89
CA ILE A 59 -7.33 4.38 0.07
C ILE A 59 -6.86 4.07 1.50
N LEU A 60 -6.84 2.80 1.89
CA LEU A 60 -6.33 2.38 3.20
C LEU A 60 -4.85 2.76 3.38
N PHE A 61 -4.03 2.56 2.36
CA PHE A 61 -2.62 2.98 2.42
C PHE A 61 -2.46 4.49 2.46
N ALA A 62 -3.22 5.24 1.67
CA ALA A 62 -3.22 6.70 1.71
C ALA A 62 -3.58 7.22 3.12
N TRP A 63 -4.57 6.61 3.76
CA TRP A 63 -4.96 6.94 5.14
C TRP A 63 -3.82 6.65 6.14
N PHE A 64 -3.15 5.51 6.00
CA PHE A 64 -1.97 5.18 6.81
C PHE A 64 -0.85 6.22 6.66
N ILE A 65 -0.55 6.68 5.43
CA ILE A 65 0.47 7.71 5.19
C ILE A 65 0.11 8.98 5.95
N ILE A 66 -1.13 9.46 5.77
CA ILE A 66 -1.56 10.74 6.34
C ILE A 66 -1.48 10.67 7.87
N SER A 67 -1.95 9.57 8.46
CA SER A 67 -1.91 9.36 9.90
C SER A 67 -0.48 9.41 10.46
N GLU A 68 0.49 8.81 9.77
CA GLU A 68 1.88 8.83 10.23
C GLU A 68 2.56 10.18 9.93
N PHE A 69 2.20 10.85 8.84
CA PHE A 69 2.69 12.20 8.53
C PHE A 69 2.25 13.23 9.58
N GLU A 70 0.99 13.16 10.01
CA GLU A 70 0.45 14.01 11.08
C GLU A 70 1.10 13.72 12.43
N ARG A 71 1.53 12.48 12.67
CA ARG A 71 2.20 12.09 13.92
C ARG A 71 3.66 12.57 14.00
N ILE A 72 4.31 12.76 12.85
CA ILE A 72 5.70 13.21 12.76
C ILE A 72 5.81 14.75 12.80
N ARG A 73 4.78 15.49 12.35
CA ARG A 73 4.70 16.95 12.45
C ARG A 73 4.41 17.40 13.89
#